data_AF-A0A2P5EQB7-F1
#
_entry.id   AF-A0A2P5EQB7-F1
#
_cell.length_a   1.000
_cell.length_b   1.000
_cell.length_c   1.000
_cell.angle_alpha   90.00
_cell.angle_beta   90.00
_cell.angle_gamma   90.00
#
_symmetry.space_group_name_H-M   'P 1'
#
loop_
_entity.id
_entity.type
_entity.pdbx_description
1 polymer ?
#
loop_
_entity_poly.entity_id
_entity_poly.type
_entity_poly.pdbx_seq_one_letter_code
_entity_poly.pdbx_strand_id
1 'polypeptide(L)'
;MPSSASSSALPLQHPSSTQHLQTLLDSARPFLRGELESVDERLPSLVRVLRSVGAGECWHKHGSFLDHLLDMYRILKLWRAEDSVCLLGLFHSAYSNSYVNLAIFDPSTGRDAKERSWPQTAWGILNLGLVRWDDIAR
;
A
#
# COMPACT_ATOMS: atom_id res chain seq x y z
N MET A 1 -26.88 49.27 -11.98
CA MET A 1 -26.40 48.14 -12.80
C MET A 1 -25.15 47.58 -12.13
N PRO A 2 -25.12 46.31 -11.68
CA PRO A 2 -23.91 45.70 -11.15
C PRO A 2 -23.17 45.00 -12.30
N SER A 3 -21.88 45.30 -12.46
CA SER A 3 -21.00 44.69 -13.45
C SER A 3 -20.69 43.24 -13.09
N SER A 4 -21.01 42.33 -14.01
CA SER A 4 -20.65 40.91 -13.94
C SER A 4 -19.14 40.74 -14.06
N ALA A 5 -18.49 40.26 -13.01
CA ALA A 5 -17.10 39.81 -13.07
C ALA A 5 -17.06 38.44 -13.76
N SER A 6 -16.52 38.40 -14.97
CA SER A 6 -16.26 37.16 -15.69
C SER A 6 -15.14 36.38 -14.98
N SER A 7 -15.50 35.27 -14.33
CA SER A 7 -14.54 34.28 -13.85
C SER A 7 -13.91 33.57 -15.06
N SER A 8 -12.77 34.05 -15.51
CA SER A 8 -11.94 33.34 -16.48
C SER A 8 -11.37 32.08 -15.82
N ALA A 9 -11.92 30.93 -16.17
CA ALA A 9 -11.38 29.63 -15.79
C ALA A 9 -9.95 29.50 -16.36
N LEU A 10 -8.97 29.22 -15.50
CA LEU A 10 -7.59 29.01 -15.91
C LEU A 10 -7.50 27.76 -16.82
N PRO A 11 -6.71 27.78 -17.90
CA PRO A 11 -6.53 26.61 -18.75
C PRO A 11 -5.82 25.50 -17.98
N LEU A 12 -6.35 24.27 -18.03
CA LEU A 12 -5.68 23.07 -17.56
C LEU A 12 -4.43 22.83 -18.43
N GLN A 13 -3.25 23.25 -17.95
CA GLN A 13 -1.98 22.97 -18.61
C GLN A 13 -1.59 21.51 -18.39
N HIS A 14 -1.48 20.74 -19.48
CA HIS A 14 -0.88 19.41 -19.42
C HIS A 14 0.66 19.54 -19.35
N PRO A 15 1.32 18.77 -18.47
CA PRO A 15 2.78 18.80 -18.37
C PRO A 15 3.41 18.29 -19.67
N SER A 16 4.56 18.87 -20.05
CA SER A 16 5.34 18.36 -21.18
C SER A 16 5.87 16.95 -20.87
N SER A 17 6.15 16.17 -21.91
CA SER A 17 6.68 14.80 -21.75
C SER A 17 7.95 14.75 -20.89
N THR A 18 8.85 15.73 -21.05
CA THR A 18 10.06 15.87 -20.25
C THR A 18 9.77 16.13 -18.77
N GLN A 19 8.80 16.99 -18.46
CA GLN A 19 8.40 17.26 -17.07
C GLN A 19 7.77 16.03 -16.41
N HIS A 20 6.97 15.29 -17.16
CA HIS A 20 6.38 14.03 -16.68
C HIS A 20 7.45 12.98 -16.36
N LEU A 21 8.40 12.76 -17.28
CA LEU A 21 9.51 11.84 -17.06
C LEU A 21 10.35 12.24 -15.85
N GLN A 22 10.68 13.54 -15.72
CA GLN A 22 11.45 14.03 -14.58
C GLN A 22 10.73 13.77 -13.25
N THR A 23 9.42 14.03 -13.21
CA THR A 23 8.57 13.75 -12.04
C THR A 23 8.58 12.26 -11.68
N LEU A 24 8.47 11.37 -12.66
CA LEU A 24 8.54 9.92 -12.43
C LEU A 24 9.90 9.50 -11.87
N LEU A 25 10.99 9.99 -12.45
CA LEU A 25 12.34 9.71 -11.98
C LEU A 25 12.55 10.19 -10.54
N ASP A 26 12.09 11.40 -10.23
CA ASP A 26 12.20 11.96 -8.88
C ASP A 26 11.40 11.13 -7.87
N SER A 27 10.22 10.64 -8.24
CA SER A 27 9.44 9.74 -7.37
C SER A 27 10.04 8.34 -7.20
N ALA A 28 10.82 7.85 -8.19
CA ALA A 28 11.42 6.52 -8.16
C ALA A 28 12.79 6.47 -7.47
N ARG A 29 13.54 7.57 -7.45
CA ARG A 29 14.89 7.67 -6.89
C ARG A 29 15.01 7.18 -5.44
N PRO A 30 14.12 7.57 -4.50
CA PRO A 30 14.16 7.07 -3.13
C PRO A 30 14.16 5.55 -3.03
N PHE A 31 13.30 4.88 -3.80
CA PHE A 31 13.23 3.41 -3.83
C PHE A 31 14.53 2.79 -4.35
N LEU A 32 15.10 3.34 -5.43
CA LEU A 32 16.34 2.84 -6.01
C LEU A 32 17.55 3.01 -5.09
N ARG A 33 17.51 4.01 -4.20
CA ARG A 33 18.57 4.25 -3.19
C ARG A 33 18.34 3.52 -1.88
N GLY A 34 17.19 2.88 -1.70
CA GLY A 34 16.81 2.27 -0.42
C GLY A 34 16.48 3.29 0.68
N GLU A 35 16.18 4.54 0.31
CA GLU A 35 15.84 5.64 1.23
C GLU A 35 14.36 5.54 1.64
N LEU A 36 13.97 4.44 2.29
CA LEU A 36 12.56 4.12 2.56
C LEU A 36 11.83 5.19 3.38
N GLU A 37 12.53 5.85 4.30
CA GLU A 37 11.97 6.91 5.15
C GLU A 37 11.54 8.14 4.35
N SER A 38 12.22 8.45 3.24
CA SER A 38 11.84 9.58 2.38
C SER A 38 10.63 9.27 1.48
N VAL A 39 10.23 7.99 1.38
CA VAL A 39 9.00 7.55 0.71
C VAL A 39 7.80 7.63 1.64
N ASP A 40 7.95 7.11 2.86
CA ASP A 40 6.96 7.15 3.95
C ASP A 40 7.72 6.96 5.27
N GLU A 41 7.56 7.91 6.20
CA GLU A 41 8.22 7.93 7.51
C GLU A 41 8.00 6.62 8.30
N ARG A 42 6.87 5.94 8.07
CA ARG A 42 6.51 4.68 8.74
C ARG A 42 7.16 3.47 8.09
N LEU A 43 7.57 3.54 6.83
CA LEU A 43 8.01 2.40 6.04
C LEU A 43 9.19 1.63 6.66
N PRO A 44 10.24 2.27 7.21
CA PRO A 44 11.30 1.55 7.91
C PRO A 44 10.78 0.70 9.08
N SER A 45 9.78 1.20 9.81
CA SER A 45 9.19 0.47 10.93
C SER A 45 8.36 -0.72 10.46
N LEU A 46 7.56 -0.56 9.40
CA LEU A 46 6.74 -1.63 8.81
C LEU A 46 7.61 -2.75 8.24
N VAL A 47 8.69 -2.40 7.54
CA VAL A 47 9.70 -3.36 7.04
C VAL A 47 10.34 -4.13 8.18
N ARG A 48 10.61 -3.47 9.32
CA ARG A 48 11.14 -4.15 10.51
C ARG A 48 10.15 -5.18 11.05
N VAL A 49 8.84 -4.90 11.04
CA VAL A 49 7.82 -5.88 11.43
C VAL A 49 7.86 -7.08 10.47
N LEU A 50 7.81 -6.86 9.16
CA LEU A 50 7.88 -7.93 8.16
C LEU A 50 9.15 -8.79 8.31
N ARG A 51 10.30 -8.16 8.58
CA ARG A 51 11.55 -8.88 8.87
C ARG A 51 11.47 -9.68 10.16
N SER A 52 10.91 -9.11 11.23
CA SER A 52 10.81 -9.79 12.54
C SER A 52 10.00 -11.08 12.49
N VAL A 53 9.13 -11.22 11.49
CA VAL A 53 8.34 -12.42 11.28
C VAL A 53 8.96 -13.38 10.24
N GLY A 54 10.08 -13.02 9.61
CA GLY A 54 10.83 -13.90 8.70
C GLY A 54 10.57 -13.64 7.20
N ALA A 55 9.88 -12.55 6.84
CA ALA A 55 9.65 -12.23 5.41
C ALA A 55 10.96 -12.04 4.63
N GLY A 56 12.02 -11.56 5.29
CA GLY A 56 13.34 -11.39 4.67
C GLY A 56 14.13 -12.70 4.52
N GLU A 57 13.71 -13.76 5.20
CA GLU A 57 14.37 -15.08 5.20
C GLU A 57 13.66 -16.07 4.28
N CYS A 58 12.38 -15.82 3.99
CA CYS A 58 11.58 -16.64 3.09
C CYS A 58 11.93 -16.33 1.63
N TRP A 59 12.43 -17.32 0.90
CA TRP A 59 12.68 -17.18 -0.54
C TRP A 59 11.37 -17.10 -1.33
N HIS A 60 11.26 -16.13 -2.25
CA HIS A 60 10.08 -15.92 -3.09
C HIS A 60 10.46 -15.56 -4.53
N LYS A 61 10.58 -16.60 -5.38
CA LYS A 61 10.84 -16.53 -6.83
C LYS A 61 12.10 -15.79 -7.26
N HIS A 62 12.17 -14.47 -7.05
CA HIS A 62 13.19 -13.55 -7.58
C HIS A 62 13.88 -12.74 -6.47
N GLY A 63 13.79 -13.20 -5.23
CA GLY A 63 14.36 -12.56 -4.06
C GLY A 63 13.75 -13.15 -2.79
N SER A 64 13.78 -12.39 -1.70
CA SER A 64 13.01 -12.72 -0.51
C SER A 64 11.53 -12.33 -0.70
N PHE A 65 10.67 -12.89 0.15
CA PHE A 65 9.27 -12.49 0.21
C PHE A 65 9.12 -11.02 0.62
N LEU A 66 10.02 -10.50 1.45
CA LEU A 66 10.09 -9.08 1.77
C LEU A 66 10.34 -8.22 0.53
N ASP A 67 11.23 -8.64 -0.37
CA ASP A 67 11.50 -7.91 -1.62
C ASP A 67 10.23 -7.84 -2.48
N HIS A 68 9.51 -8.96 -2.61
CA HIS A 68 8.22 -9.03 -3.30
C HIS A 68 7.18 -8.06 -2.70
N LEU A 69 7.05 -8.01 -1.37
CA LEU A 69 6.13 -7.11 -0.69
C LEU A 69 6.50 -5.63 -0.88
N LEU A 70 7.81 -5.32 -0.82
CA LEU A 70 8.32 -3.96 -1.04
C LEU A 70 8.13 -3.49 -2.49
N ASP A 71 8.32 -4.37 -3.47
CA ASP A 71 8.10 -4.05 -4.88
C ASP A 71 6.62 -3.75 -5.17
N MET A 72 5.70 -4.50 -4.53
CA MET A 72 4.27 -4.20 -4.62
C MET A 72 3.92 -2.84 -4.03
N TYR A 73 4.45 -2.50 -2.84
CA TYR A 73 4.29 -1.17 -2.25
C TYR A 73 4.83 -0.07 -3.19
N ARG A 74 6.02 -0.28 -3.77
CA ARG A 74 6.66 0.64 -4.70
C ARG A 74 5.81 0.91 -5.94
N ILE A 75 5.29 -0.12 -6.61
CA ILE A 75 4.46 0.02 -7.81
C ILE A 75 3.22 0.87 -7.49
N LEU A 76 2.54 0.56 -6.38
CA LEU A 76 1.34 1.29 -5.97
C LEU A 76 1.63 2.77 -5.66
N LYS A 77 2.74 3.06 -4.96
CA LYS A 77 3.16 4.45 -4.71
C LYS A 77 3.50 5.19 -6.01
N LEU A 78 4.19 4.55 -6.96
CA LEU A 78 4.53 5.16 -8.25
C LEU A 78 3.29 5.39 -9.13
N TRP A 79 2.27 4.55 -9.01
CA TRP A 79 0.95 4.77 -9.61
C TRP A 79 0.10 5.82 -8.90
N ARG A 80 0.62 6.41 -7.83
CA ARG A 80 -0.09 7.39 -6.99
C ARG A 80 -1.39 6.83 -6.41
N ALA A 81 -1.40 5.52 -6.10
CA ALA A 81 -2.50 4.93 -5.35
C ALA A 81 -2.57 5.57 -3.95
N GLU A 82 -3.75 5.52 -3.35
CA GLU A 82 -3.95 6.03 -2.00
C GLU A 82 -3.15 5.20 -0.98
N ASP A 83 -2.72 5.84 0.11
CA ASP A 83 -1.76 5.24 1.05
C ASP A 83 -2.29 3.97 1.71
N SER A 84 -3.58 3.87 1.99
CA SER A 84 -4.19 2.63 2.50
C SER A 84 -4.08 1.48 1.51
N VAL A 85 -4.22 1.74 0.21
CA VAL A 85 -4.04 0.75 -0.86
C VAL A 85 -2.58 0.31 -0.96
N CYS A 86 -1.65 1.26 -0.83
CA CYS A 86 -0.23 0.95 -0.81
C CYS A 86 0.11 0.05 0.38
N LEU A 87 -0.37 0.40 1.58
CA LEU A 87 -0.20 -0.41 2.79
C LEU A 87 -0.83 -1.80 2.67
N LEU A 88 -2.01 -1.92 2.06
CA LEU A 88 -2.61 -3.22 1.74
C LEU A 88 -1.66 -4.04 0.85
N GLY A 89 -1.10 -3.43 -0.19
CA GLY A 89 -0.09 -4.04 -1.04
C GLY A 89 1.17 -4.48 -0.30
N LEU A 90 1.63 -3.72 0.70
CA LEU A 90 2.80 -4.09 1.50
C LEU A 90 2.56 -5.35 2.36
N PHE A 91 1.32 -5.61 2.77
CA PHE A 91 0.97 -6.74 3.63
C PHE A 91 0.13 -7.83 2.92
N HIS A 92 -0.05 -7.75 1.60
CA HIS A 92 -1.07 -8.49 0.82
C HIS A 92 -0.96 -10.03 0.84
N SER A 93 0.03 -10.60 1.48
CA SER A 93 0.15 -12.05 1.68
C SER A 93 0.84 -12.39 3.00
N ALA A 94 0.98 -11.41 3.90
CA ALA A 94 1.51 -11.64 5.24
C ALA A 94 0.53 -12.43 6.13
N TYR A 95 -0.77 -12.33 5.80
CA TYR A 95 -1.87 -13.05 6.42
C TYR A 95 -2.43 -14.10 5.44
N SER A 96 -1.62 -15.08 5.03
CA SER A 96 -2.11 -16.14 4.15
C SER A 96 -2.97 -17.16 4.92
N ASN A 97 -4.09 -17.58 4.33
CA ASN A 97 -4.98 -18.59 4.90
C ASN A 97 -4.42 -20.02 4.74
N SER A 98 -5.08 -20.99 5.37
CA SER A 98 -4.69 -22.40 5.58
C SER A 98 -4.40 -23.26 4.33
N TYR A 99 -4.53 -22.77 3.10
CA TYR A 99 -4.24 -23.57 1.89
C TYR A 99 -2.81 -23.42 1.36
N VAL A 100 -2.08 -22.39 1.76
CA VAL A 100 -0.63 -22.27 1.57
C VAL A 100 -0.06 -21.59 2.81
N ASN A 101 0.69 -22.36 3.60
CA ASN A 101 1.22 -21.93 4.89
C ASN A 101 2.38 -20.93 4.71
N LEU A 102 2.03 -19.68 4.42
CA LEU A 102 2.89 -18.50 4.45
C LEU A 102 2.38 -17.48 5.47
N ALA A 103 1.53 -17.89 6.43
CA ALA A 103 1.07 -17.01 7.48
C ALA A 103 2.27 -16.58 8.33
N ILE A 104 2.71 -15.33 8.16
CA ILE A 104 3.84 -14.81 8.90
C ILE A 104 3.38 -14.10 10.19
N PHE A 105 2.10 -13.75 10.27
CA PHE A 105 1.44 -13.33 11.50
C PHE A 105 0.45 -14.38 11.98
N ASP A 106 0.39 -14.59 13.30
CA ASP A 106 -0.63 -15.43 13.93
C ASP A 106 -2.01 -14.75 13.79
N PRO A 107 -3.02 -15.42 13.18
CA PRO A 107 -4.39 -14.93 13.07
C PRO A 107 -5.04 -14.54 14.41
N SER A 108 -4.50 -15.01 15.54
CA SER A 108 -5.01 -14.69 16.88
C SER A 108 -4.64 -13.28 17.37
N THR A 109 -3.64 -12.64 16.77
CA THR A 109 -3.03 -11.39 17.28
C THR A 109 -3.64 -10.09 16.75
N GLY A 110 -4.60 -10.16 15.81
CA GLY A 110 -5.16 -8.99 15.11
C GLY A 110 -6.67 -8.74 15.27
N ARG A 111 -7.37 -9.51 16.10
CA ARG A 111 -8.86 -9.55 16.15
C ARG A 111 -9.56 -8.40 16.88
N ASP A 112 -8.85 -7.35 17.29
CA ASP A 112 -9.47 -6.19 17.97
C ASP A 112 -9.91 -5.07 17.00
N ALA A 113 -9.93 -5.33 15.69
CA ALA A 113 -10.56 -4.44 14.72
C ALA A 113 -12.09 -4.54 14.83
N LYS A 114 -12.68 -3.71 15.70
CA LYS A 114 -14.14 -3.56 15.85
C LYS A 114 -14.82 -3.45 14.48
N GLU A 115 -15.81 -4.32 14.25
CA GLU A 115 -16.74 -4.42 13.10
C GLU A 115 -17.33 -3.10 12.55
N ARG A 116 -17.14 -1.96 13.21
CA ARG A 116 -17.73 -0.67 12.86
C ARG A 116 -16.82 0.27 12.07
N SER A 117 -15.61 -0.13 11.70
CA SER A 117 -14.64 0.73 10.98
C SER A 117 -14.60 0.52 9.46
N TRP A 118 -15.59 -0.19 8.92
CA TRP A 118 -15.83 -0.30 7.50
C TRP A 118 -16.63 0.91 6.97
N PRO A 119 -16.26 1.53 5.83
CA PRO A 119 -15.09 1.34 4.98
C PRO A 119 -13.96 2.37 5.28
N GLN A 120 -13.97 3.05 6.43
CA GLN A 120 -13.08 4.19 6.67
C GLN A 120 -11.66 3.82 7.12
N THR A 121 -11.31 2.54 7.23
CA THR A 121 -9.98 2.11 7.68
C THR A 121 -9.41 1.00 6.81
N ALA A 122 -8.14 1.13 6.44
CA ALA A 122 -7.35 0.09 5.74
C ALA A 122 -7.45 -1.29 6.41
N TRP A 123 -7.71 -1.30 7.72
CA TRP A 123 -7.83 -2.49 8.55
C TRP A 123 -9.04 -3.37 8.19
N GLY A 124 -10.13 -2.78 7.67
CA GLY A 124 -11.27 -3.56 7.16
C GLY A 124 -10.94 -4.33 5.88
N ILE A 125 -10.07 -3.78 5.03
CA ILE A 125 -9.75 -4.33 3.71
C ILE A 125 -8.76 -5.50 3.82
N LEU A 126 -7.83 -5.44 4.78
CA LEU A 126 -6.91 -6.55 5.11
C LEU A 126 -7.65 -7.81 5.62
N ASN A 127 -8.88 -7.67 6.15
CA ASN A 127 -9.66 -8.78 6.73
C ASN A 127 -10.61 -9.48 5.73
N LEU A 128 -10.60 -9.13 4.44
CA LEU A 128 -11.41 -9.81 3.41
C LEU A 128 -11.07 -11.31 3.25
N GLY A 129 -9.96 -11.78 3.82
CA GLY A 129 -9.60 -13.19 3.89
C GLY A 129 -10.16 -13.96 5.10
N LEU A 130 -10.83 -13.29 6.05
CA LEU A 130 -11.32 -13.87 7.32
C LEU A 130 -12.84 -13.81 7.48
N VAL A 131 -13.56 -13.15 6.58
CA VAL A 131 -15.02 -13.27 6.55
C VAL A 131 -15.35 -14.64 5.97
N ARG A 132 -15.94 -15.54 6.78
CA ARG A 132 -16.55 -16.75 6.23
C ARG A 132 -17.63 -16.29 5.28
N TRP A 133 -17.65 -16.82 4.06
CA TRP A 133 -18.71 -16.53 3.08
C TRP A 133 -20.13 -16.79 3.63
N ASP A 134 -20.25 -17.62 4.68
CA ASP A 134 -21.48 -17.88 5.42
C ASP A 134 -22.01 -16.68 6.22
N ASP A 135 -21.15 -15.73 6.60
CA ASP A 135 -21.51 -14.56 7.42
C ASP A 135 -21.99 -13.35 6.59
N ILE A 136 -21.90 -13.43 5.26
CA ILE A 136 -22.41 -12.39 4.32
C ILE A 136 -23.83 -12.73 3.82
N ALA A 137 -24.30 -13.96 4.04
CA ALA A 137 -25.57 -14.46 3.52
C ALA A 137 -26.69 -14.59 4.57
N ARG A 138 -26.73 -13.71 5.58
CA ARG A 138 -27.88 -13.52 6.49
C ARG A 138 -28.20 -12.07 6.74
#